data_AF-A0A936L9Q2-F1
#
_entry.id   AF-A0A936L9Q2-F1
#
_cell.length_a   1.000
_cell.length_b   1.000
_cell.length_c   1.000
_cell.angle_alpha   90.00
_cell.angle_beta   90.00
_cell.angle_gamma   90.00
#
_symmetry.space_group_name_H-M   'P 1'
#
loop_
_entity.id
_entity.type
_entity.pdbx_description
1 polymer ?
#
loop_
_entity_poly.entity_id
_entity_poly.type
_entity_poly.pdbx_seq_one_letter_code
_entity_poly.pdbx_strand_id
1 'polypeptide(L)'
;MAQDTVYYNYSGQQSMEGLGTIQGNVKGVVQHNVLAVNERGVPMGLIHQHNWTRQGAYAPAKESQKWEEGLQAVNEHLRQVAQSKKVVVVQDREADILRF
;
A
#
# COMPACT_ATOMS: atom_id res chain seq x y z
N MET A 1 -12.65 1.60 0.52
CA MET A 1 -11.28 1.46 0.00
C MET A 1 -10.46 0.90 1.13
N ALA A 2 -10.17 -0.40 1.08
CA ALA A 2 -9.33 -1.03 2.09
C ALA A 2 -7.86 -0.77 1.73
N GLN A 3 -7.05 -0.30 2.68
CA GLN A 3 -5.61 -0.21 2.49
C GLN A 3 -4.89 -1.12 3.46
N ASP A 4 -3.88 -1.82 2.96
CA ASP A 4 -3.04 -2.70 3.76
C ASP A 4 -1.71 -2.99 3.05
N THR A 5 -0.74 -3.50 3.81
CA THR A 5 0.60 -3.82 3.36
C THR A 5 0.83 -5.33 3.37
N VAL A 6 1.37 -5.86 2.27
CA VAL A 6 1.81 -7.25 2.19
C VAL A 6 3.31 -7.34 1.93
N TYR A 7 3.89 -8.46 2.34
CA TYR A 7 5.31 -8.74 2.22
C TYR A 7 5.53 -9.96 1.33
N TYR A 8 6.29 -9.79 0.25
CA TYR A 8 6.72 -10.89 -0.61
C TYR A 8 8.08 -11.38 -0.17
N ASN A 9 8.13 -12.59 0.40
CA ASN A 9 9.38 -13.22 0.81
C ASN A 9 10.08 -13.91 -0.38
N TYR A 10 11.26 -13.41 -0.73
CA TYR A 10 12.11 -13.93 -1.80
C TYR A 10 13.45 -14.47 -1.28
N SER A 11 13.60 -14.75 0.01
CA SER A 11 14.86 -15.26 0.59
C SER A 11 15.39 -16.55 -0.05
N GLY A 12 14.50 -17.35 -0.66
CA GLY A 12 14.90 -18.56 -1.40
C GLY A 12 15.36 -18.32 -2.83
N GLN A 13 15.15 -17.12 -3.39
CA GLN A 13 15.47 -16.80 -4.79
C GLN A 13 16.88 -16.21 -4.90
N GLN A 14 17.89 -17.06 -4.78
CA GLN A 14 19.29 -16.64 -4.72
C GLN A 14 19.80 -15.93 -5.98
N SER A 15 19.15 -16.13 -7.12
CA SER A 15 19.49 -15.47 -8.39
C SER A 15 18.92 -14.05 -8.52
N MET A 16 18.04 -13.62 -7.61
CA MET A 16 17.48 -12.26 -7.64
C MET A 16 18.42 -11.27 -6.95
N GLU A 17 18.79 -10.22 -7.68
CA GLU A 17 19.62 -9.14 -7.17
C GLU A 17 18.78 -7.91 -6.78
N GLY A 18 19.37 -6.99 -6.01
CA GLY A 18 18.71 -5.75 -5.60
C GLY A 18 17.65 -5.89 -4.50
N LEU A 19 17.41 -7.10 -3.97
CA LEU A 19 16.50 -7.32 -2.85
C LEU A 19 17.12 -6.88 -1.52
N GLY A 20 16.41 -5.99 -0.83
CA GLY A 20 16.68 -5.53 0.51
C GLY A 20 15.90 -6.32 1.57
N THR A 21 16.24 -6.06 2.84
CA THR A 21 15.66 -6.75 3.99
C THR A 21 14.31 -6.15 4.38
N ILE A 22 13.26 -6.97 4.42
CA ILE A 22 11.89 -6.53 4.76
C ILE A 22 11.45 -6.91 6.18
N GLN A 23 12.01 -7.95 6.79
CA GLN A 23 11.75 -8.30 8.20
C GLN A 23 12.83 -9.26 8.72
N GLY A 24 13.52 -8.94 9.82
CA GLY A 24 14.59 -9.80 10.35
C GLY A 24 15.66 -10.09 9.29
N ASN A 25 15.79 -11.35 8.87
CA ASN A 25 16.70 -11.78 7.79
C ASN A 25 15.97 -12.08 6.46
N VAL A 26 14.69 -11.71 6.35
CA VAL A 26 13.88 -11.93 5.14
C VAL A 26 14.21 -10.87 4.11
N LYS A 27 14.60 -11.29 2.90
CA LYS A 27 14.77 -10.42 1.74
C LYS A 27 13.53 -10.45 0.86
N GLY A 28 13.13 -9.30 0.33
CA GLY A 28 11.96 -9.27 -0.53
C GLY A 28 11.43 -7.90 -0.86
N VAL A 29 10.13 -7.85 -1.16
CA VAL A 29 9.42 -6.64 -1.58
C VAL A 29 8.27 -6.37 -0.63
N VAL A 30 8.10 -5.09 -0.28
CA VAL A 30 6.92 -4.59 0.41
C VAL A 30 5.97 -4.02 -0.65
N GLN A 31 4.67 -4.35 -0.52
CA GLN A 31 3.64 -3.81 -1.39
C GLN A 31 2.52 -3.21 -0.54
N HIS A 32 2.29 -1.91 -0.69
CA HIS A 32 1.14 -1.25 -0.10
C HIS A 32 0.02 -1.14 -1.14
N ASN A 33 -1.19 -1.50 -0.75
CA ASN A 33 -2.33 -1.66 -1.65
C ASN A 33 -3.48 -0.76 -1.24
N VAL A 34 -4.24 -0.29 -2.22
CA VAL A 34 -5.58 0.28 -2.03
C VAL A 34 -6.57 -0.52 -2.86
N LEU A 35 -7.37 -1.35 -2.19
CA LEU A 35 -8.40 -2.18 -2.82
C LEU A 35 -9.77 -1.50 -2.75
N ALA A 36 -10.41 -1.36 -3.91
CA ALA A 36 -11.82 -0.99 -3.97
C ALA A 36 -12.69 -2.19 -3.62
N VAL A 37 -13.59 -1.99 -2.66
CA VAL A 37 -14.57 -2.97 -2.22
C VAL A 37 -15.90 -2.24 -2.08
N ASN A 38 -16.98 -2.83 -2.58
CA ASN A 38 -18.31 -2.25 -2.41
C ASN A 38 -18.90 -2.55 -1.02
N GLU A 39 -20.06 -1.99 -0.73
CA GLU A 39 -20.79 -2.15 0.53
C GLU A 39 -21.20 -3.60 0.86
N ARG A 40 -21.16 -4.49 -0.14
CA ARG A 40 -21.45 -5.93 0.02
C ARG A 40 -20.18 -6.77 0.19
N GLY A 41 -19.01 -6.15 0.31
CA GLY A 41 -17.73 -6.86 0.43
C GLY A 41 -17.19 -7.42 -0.90
N VAL A 42 -17.75 -7.04 -2.05
CA VAL A 42 -17.29 -7.51 -3.35
C VAL A 42 -16.08 -6.67 -3.79
N PRO A 43 -14.93 -7.29 -4.13
CA PRO A 43 -13.78 -6.57 -4.65
C PRO A 43 -14.08 -6.03 -6.05
N MET A 44 -13.77 -4.75 -6.27
CA MET A 44 -14.00 -4.04 -7.53
C MET A 44 -12.70 -3.76 -8.30
N GLY A 45 -11.54 -3.95 -7.67
CA GLY A 45 -10.23 -3.75 -8.29
C GLY A 45 -9.26 -2.95 -7.44
N LEU A 46 -8.02 -2.84 -7.89
CA LEU A 46 -6.98 -2.04 -7.25
C LEU A 46 -7.08 -0.58 -7.72
N ILE A 47 -7.05 0.35 -6.76
CA ILE A 47 -6.99 1.80 -7.01
C ILE A 47 -5.55 2.29 -7.04
N HIS A 48 -4.72 1.77 -6.16
CA HIS A 48 -3.32 2.17 -6.03
C HIS A 48 -2.48 1.00 -5.51
N GLN A 49 -1.23 0.96 -5.95
CA GLN A 49 -0.26 -0.03 -5.51
C GLN A 49 1.14 0.60 -5.53
N HIS A 50 1.83 0.55 -4.40
CA HIS A 50 3.22 0.99 -4.30
C HIS A 50 4.10 -0.19 -3.87
N ASN A 51 5.12 -0.47 -4.67
CA ASN A 51 6.07 -1.56 -4.44
C ASN A 51 7.44 -0.97 -4.18
N TRP A 52 8.10 -1.45 -3.13
CA TRP A 52 9.49 -1.10 -2.87
C TRP A 52 10.22 -2.25 -2.17
N THR A 53 11.54 -2.23 -2.29
CA THR A 53 12.41 -2.93 -1.35
C THR A 53 13.11 -1.89 -0.48
N ARG A 54 13.37 -2.20 0.79
CA ARG A 54 14.08 -1.27 1.68
C ARG A 54 15.47 -0.97 1.13
N GLN A 55 15.88 0.30 1.21
CA GLN A 55 17.12 0.82 0.63
C GLN A 55 17.23 0.68 -0.91
N GLY A 56 16.17 0.23 -1.58
CA GLY A 56 16.12 0.16 -3.04
C GLY A 56 15.56 1.42 -3.69
N ALA A 57 15.47 1.38 -5.00
CA ALA A 57 14.71 2.37 -5.76
C ALA A 57 13.24 2.36 -5.29
N TYR A 58 12.62 3.54 -5.29
CA TYR A 58 11.22 3.75 -4.89
C TYR A 58 10.90 3.51 -3.40
N ALA A 59 11.92 3.25 -2.55
CA ALA A 59 11.73 3.23 -1.11
C ALA A 59 11.29 4.63 -0.62
N PRO A 60 10.18 4.73 0.13
CA PRO A 60 9.75 6.01 0.68
C PRO A 60 10.74 6.48 1.74
N ALA A 61 10.80 7.80 1.97
CA ALA A 61 11.64 8.36 3.03
C ALA A 61 11.20 7.88 4.43
N LYS A 62 9.89 7.67 4.61
CA LYS A 62 9.31 6.99 5.76
C LYS A 62 8.24 6.02 5.27
N GLU A 63 8.29 4.75 5.69
CA GLU A 63 7.28 3.76 5.28
C GLU A 63 5.85 4.15 5.70
N SER A 64 5.68 5.01 6.71
CA SER A 64 4.37 5.56 7.09
C SER A 64 3.73 6.47 6.04
N GLN A 65 4.49 6.97 5.05
CA GLN A 65 3.96 7.80 3.95
C GLN A 65 3.01 7.02 3.04
N LYS A 66 3.14 5.68 2.99
CA LYS A 66 2.30 4.79 2.18
C LYS A 66 0.79 5.03 2.35
N TRP A 67 0.36 5.34 3.57
CA TRP A 67 -1.05 5.59 3.91
C TRP A 67 -1.58 6.90 3.31
N GLU A 68 -0.74 7.95 3.33
CA GLU A 68 -1.07 9.25 2.75
C GLU A 68 -1.08 9.17 1.22
N GLU A 69 -0.07 8.52 0.63
CA GLU A 69 0.02 8.27 -0.81
C GLU A 69 -1.20 7.48 -1.32
N GLY A 70 -1.60 6.44 -0.57
CA GLY A 70 -2.82 5.70 -0.86
C GLY A 70 -4.09 6.57 -0.79
N LEU A 71 -4.21 7.46 0.20
CA LEU A 71 -5.34 8.39 0.30
C LEU A 71 -5.34 9.43 -0.84
N GLN A 72 -4.17 9.96 -1.21
CA GLN A 72 -4.02 10.88 -2.34
C GLN A 72 -4.48 10.20 -3.64
N ALA A 73 -4.04 8.97 -3.90
CA ALA A 73 -4.46 8.21 -5.07
C ALA A 73 -5.97 7.94 -5.09
N VAL A 74 -6.60 7.66 -3.93
CA VAL A 74 -8.07 7.56 -3.83
C VAL A 74 -8.74 8.86 -4.25
N ASN A 75 -8.28 10.00 -3.71
CA ASN A 75 -8.85 11.30 -4.01
C ASN A 75 -8.70 11.68 -5.49
N GLU A 76 -7.56 11.35 -6.10
CA GLU A 76 -7.29 11.61 -7.51
C GLU A 76 -8.15 10.72 -8.42
N HIS A 77 -8.12 9.41 -8.23
CA HIS A 77 -8.78 8.45 -9.14
C HIS A 77 -10.29 8.41 -8.96
N LEU A 78 -10.82 8.66 -7.76
CA LEU A 78 -12.25 8.58 -7.46
C LEU A 78 -12.91 9.96 -7.34
N ARG A 79 -12.24 11.04 -7.76
CA ARG A 79 -12.77 12.41 -7.66
C ARG A 79 -14.19 12.57 -8.19
N GLN A 80 -14.49 11.99 -9.36
CA GLN A 80 -15.82 12.06 -9.96
C GLN A 80 -16.84 11.20 -9.21
N VAL A 81 -16.45 10.01 -8.75
CA VAL A 81 -17.31 9.13 -7.95
C VAL A 81 -17.67 9.81 -6.62
N ALA A 82 -16.70 10.47 -5.99
CA ALA A 82 -16.84 11.17 -4.72
C ALA A 82 -17.84 12.34 -4.78
N GLN A 83 -18.18 12.85 -5.96
CA GLN A 83 -19.21 13.89 -6.13
C GLN A 83 -20.63 13.36 -5.88
N SER A 84 -20.86 12.05 -6.04
CA SER A 84 -22.20 11.43 -5.94
C SER A 84 -22.29 10.32 -4.90
N LYS A 85 -21.15 9.76 -4.47
CA LYS A 85 -21.08 8.66 -3.49
C LYS A 85 -20.02 8.95 -2.44
N LYS A 86 -20.31 8.58 -1.19
CA LYS A 86 -19.32 8.62 -0.12
C LYS A 86 -18.31 7.49 -0.32
N VAL A 87 -17.02 7.85 -0.36
CA VAL A 87 -15.91 6.91 -0.37
C VAL A 87 -15.35 6.84 1.04
N VAL A 88 -15.31 5.64 1.62
CA VAL A 88 -14.74 5.39 2.94
C VAL A 88 -13.40 4.69 2.77
N VAL A 89 -12.35 5.21 3.40
CA VAL A 89 -11.06 4.53 3.51
C VAL A 89 -11.05 3.73 4.82
N VAL A 90 -10.63 2.47 4.75
CA VAL A 90 -10.57 1.54 5.88
C VAL A 90 -9.13 1.04 5.99
N GLN A 91 -8.57 1.16 7.19
CA GLN A 91 -7.18 0.84 7.50
C GLN A 91 -7.14 0.18 8.89
N ASP A 92 -6.10 -0.57 9.18
CA ASP A 92 -5.87 -1.14 10.50
C ASP A 92 -5.14 -0.15 11.43
N ARG A 93 -4.67 -0.65 12.59
CA ARG A 93 -4.01 0.20 13.61
C ARG A 93 -2.68 0.78 13.15
N GLU A 94 -2.01 0.24 12.13
CA GLU A 94 -0.74 0.79 11.65
C GLU A 94 -0.91 2.17 10.99
N ALA A 95 -2.13 2.51 10.57
CA ALA A 95 -2.47 3.80 10.00
C ALA A 95 -2.86 4.86 11.04
N ASP A 96 -2.91 4.52 12.34
CA ASP A 96 -3.18 5.46 13.43
C ASP A 96 -1.96 6.36 13.69
N ILE A 97 -1.74 7.30 12.77
CA ILE A 97 -0.58 8.16 12.71
C ILE A 97 -1.02 9.61 12.85
N LEU A 98 -0.59 10.25 13.94
CA LEU A 98 -0.72 11.68 14.10
C LEU A 98 0.44 12.38 13.35
N ARG A 99 0.11 13.20 12.36
CA ARG A 99 1.07 14.02 11.63
C ARG A 99 0.69 15.50 11.79
N PHE A 100 1.63 16.30 12.27
CA PHE A 100 1.55 17.76 12.37
C PHE A 100 2.25 18.44 11.19
#